data_AF-A0A1F7IWJ5-F1
#
_entry.id   AF-A0A1F7IWJ5-F1
#
_cell.length_a   1.000
_cell.length_b   1.000
_cell.length_c   1.000
_cell.angle_alpha   90.00
_cell.angle_beta   90.00
_cell.angle_gamma   90.00
#
_symmetry.space_group_name_H-M   'P 1'
#
loop_
_entity.id
_entity.type
_entity.pdbx_description
1 polymer ?
#
loop_
_entity_poly.entity_id
_entity_poly.type
_entity_poly.pdbx_seq_one_letter_code
_entity_poly.pdbx_strand_id
1 'polypeptide(L)'
;MTKIAGNEQSVFLKFPKLLSEIGFAKTGHESKQLIVRCDLSLEMLGNYDTEVRSITIQNTVFFVEGYDLSTLFANKIIAFLKRTFFRGEKQKISFKGRDLFDLVWLLERSIGSNMQFQPNWERVYKAMGTRDRKKILQQILTKTESIKKEDLANDLIPFLEPSTVQAFKENFQLVLSTQINNFLKWLP
;
A
#
# COMPACT_ATOMS: atom_id res chain seq x y z
N MET A 1 14.48 20.73 -11.34
CA MET A 1 13.63 21.86 -10.85
C MET A 1 12.62 21.29 -9.87
N THR A 2 12.53 21.85 -8.67
CA THR A 2 11.59 21.40 -7.61
C THR A 2 10.30 22.21 -7.69
N LYS A 3 9.14 21.56 -7.61
CA LYS A 3 7.82 22.23 -7.55
C LYS A 3 7.07 21.75 -6.31
N ILE A 4 6.63 22.69 -5.47
CA ILE A 4 5.68 22.41 -4.39
C ILE A 4 4.28 22.36 -5.02
N ALA A 5 3.50 21.32 -4.69
CA ALA A 5 2.12 21.19 -5.13
C ALA A 5 1.22 22.14 -4.35
N GLY A 6 0.11 22.59 -4.95
CA GLY A 6 -0.85 23.50 -4.29
C GLY A 6 -1.62 22.91 -3.11
N ASN A 7 -1.26 21.70 -2.65
CA ASN A 7 -1.82 21.07 -1.45
C ASN A 7 -0.88 21.18 -0.22
N GLU A 8 0.26 21.86 -0.35
CA GLU A 8 1.29 22.08 0.69
C GLU A 8 1.89 20.83 1.34
N GLN A 9 1.52 19.64 0.85
CA GLN A 9 1.95 18.34 1.39
C GLN A 9 2.75 17.53 0.38
N SER A 10 2.73 17.91 -0.90
CA SER A 10 3.45 17.19 -1.95
C SER A 10 4.55 18.05 -2.55
N VAL A 11 5.75 17.49 -2.62
CA VAL A 11 6.90 18.06 -3.33
C VAL A 11 7.22 17.21 -4.55
N PHE A 12 7.39 17.83 -5.70
CA PHE A 12 7.81 17.15 -6.93
C PHE A 12 9.27 17.48 -7.25
N LEU A 13 10.10 16.44 -7.28
CA LEU A 13 11.46 16.50 -7.80
C LEU A 13 11.43 16.10 -9.27
N LYS A 14 11.84 17.01 -10.15
CA LYS A 14 11.89 16.76 -11.60
C LYS A 14 13.33 16.63 -12.07
N PHE A 15 13.61 15.53 -12.74
CA PHE A 15 14.87 15.21 -13.40
C PHE A 15 14.64 15.20 -14.91
N PRO A 16 14.86 16.33 -15.61
CA PRO A 16 14.71 16.41 -17.06
C PRO A 16 15.71 15.45 -17.72
N LYS A 17 15.30 14.82 -18.83
CA LYS A 17 16.12 13.93 -19.68
C LYS A 17 16.66 12.65 -19.01
N LEU A 18 16.54 12.49 -17.69
CA LEU A 18 17.05 11.31 -16.99
C LEU A 18 16.55 10.00 -17.61
N LEU A 19 15.26 9.90 -17.96
CA LEU A 19 14.71 8.66 -18.55
C LEU A 19 15.33 8.33 -19.91
N SER A 20 15.69 9.33 -20.72
CA SER A 20 16.43 9.08 -21.97
C SER A 20 17.89 8.71 -21.69
N GLU A 21 18.53 9.33 -20.71
CA GLU A 21 19.92 9.06 -20.34
C GLU A 21 20.11 7.63 -19.80
N ILE A 22 19.13 7.10 -19.08
CA ILE A 22 19.14 5.71 -18.58
C ILE A 22 18.51 4.70 -19.55
N GLY A 23 18.16 5.13 -20.77
CA GLY A 23 17.66 4.25 -21.83
C GLY A 23 16.21 3.75 -21.68
N PHE A 24 15.43 4.35 -20.77
CA PHE A 24 14.01 4.03 -20.57
C PHE A 24 13.09 4.75 -21.57
N ALA A 25 13.45 5.96 -22.01
CA ALA A 25 12.75 6.68 -23.08
C ALA A 25 13.57 6.57 -24.39
N LYS A 26 13.10 5.72 -25.30
CA LYS A 26 13.78 5.35 -26.56
C LYS A 26 13.15 6.03 -27.78
N THR A 27 11.87 6.36 -27.72
CA THR A 27 11.13 6.93 -28.85
C THR A 27 10.77 8.40 -28.62
N GLY A 28 10.41 9.11 -29.69
CA GLY A 28 9.99 10.52 -29.61
C GLY A 28 8.68 10.75 -28.85
N HIS A 29 7.89 9.71 -28.60
CA HIS A 29 6.57 9.79 -27.96
C HIS A 29 6.60 9.55 -26.44
N GLU A 30 7.74 9.12 -25.89
CA GLU A 30 7.89 8.82 -24.46
C GLU A 30 8.31 10.06 -23.66
N SER A 31 7.83 10.18 -22.42
CA SER A 31 8.32 11.20 -21.51
C SER A 31 9.80 10.97 -21.24
N LYS A 32 10.63 11.99 -21.47
CA LYS A 32 12.07 11.97 -21.15
C LYS A 32 12.35 12.35 -19.69
N GLN A 33 11.34 12.82 -18.96
CA GLN A 33 11.49 13.36 -17.62
C GLN A 33 11.05 12.35 -16.56
N LEU A 34 11.92 12.10 -15.58
CA LEU A 34 11.52 11.43 -14.34
C LEU A 34 10.94 12.47 -13.38
N ILE A 35 9.78 12.16 -12.82
CA ILE A 35 9.13 12.97 -11.77
C ILE A 35 8.99 12.09 -10.54
N VAL A 36 9.65 12.48 -9.46
CA VAL A 36 9.49 11.86 -8.15
C VAL A 36 8.56 12.73 -7.32
N ARG A 37 7.45 12.15 -6.88
CA ARG A 37 6.51 12.80 -5.95
C ARG A 37 6.85 12.35 -4.53
N CYS A 38 7.13 13.31 -3.67
CA CYS A 38 7.34 13.13 -2.24
C CYS A 38 6.10 13.66 -1.52
N ASP A 39 5.34 12.78 -0.89
CA ASP A 39 4.20 13.15 -0.04
C ASP A 39 4.66 13.22 1.42
N LEU A 40 4.41 14.36 2.05
CA LEU A 40 4.78 14.66 3.44
C LEU A 40 3.51 14.73 4.28
N SER A 41 3.51 14.02 5.39
CA SER A 41 2.42 14.01 6.35
C SER A 41 2.97 14.04 7.76
N LEU A 42 2.34 14.84 8.63
CA LEU A 42 2.63 14.79 10.05
C LEU A 42 2.15 13.46 10.64
N GLU A 43 2.99 12.84 11.46
CA GLU A 43 2.63 11.63 12.19
C GLU A 43 1.80 12.01 13.43
N MET A 44 0.51 11.67 13.41
CA MET A 44 -0.47 12.09 14.43
C MET A 44 -0.93 10.95 15.35
N LEU A 45 -0.68 9.70 14.96
CA LEU A 45 -1.15 8.52 15.69
C LEU A 45 -0.13 8.09 16.76
N GLY A 46 1.17 8.27 16.54
CA GLY A 46 2.18 7.68 17.42
C GLY A 46 2.09 6.14 17.41
N ASN A 47 2.71 5.47 18.39
CA ASN A 47 2.78 3.99 18.45
C ASN A 47 3.31 3.41 17.13
N TYR A 48 4.57 3.71 16.82
CA TYR A 48 5.27 3.16 15.67
C TYR A 48 6.69 2.82 16.09
N ASP A 49 7.27 1.88 15.37
CA ASP A 49 8.69 1.56 15.47
C ASP A 49 9.34 1.84 14.11
N THR A 50 10.65 2.12 14.16
CA THR A 50 11.47 2.31 12.97
C THR A 50 12.58 1.28 12.92
N GLU A 51 13.06 1.01 11.72
CA GLU A 51 14.25 0.22 11.49
C GLU A 51 15.11 0.87 10.41
N VAL A 52 16.43 0.71 10.56
CA VAL A 52 17.39 1.15 9.56
C VAL A 52 17.70 -0.01 8.63
N ARG A 53 17.42 0.17 7.34
CA ARG A 53 17.74 -0.80 6.30
C ARG A 53 18.87 -0.27 5.41
N SER A 54 19.84 -1.11 5.09
CA SER A 54 20.84 -0.81 4.08
C SER A 54 20.29 -1.11 2.69
N ILE A 55 20.37 -0.14 1.78
CA ILE A 55 20.09 -0.32 0.37
C ILE A 55 21.42 -0.34 -0.37
N THR A 56 21.74 -1.49 -0.96
CA THR A 56 22.93 -1.69 -1.77
C THR A 56 22.53 -1.83 -3.22
N ILE A 57 22.97 -0.91 -4.07
CA ILE A 57 22.75 -0.94 -5.52
C ILE A 57 24.09 -0.73 -6.20
N GLN A 58 24.58 -1.76 -6.90
CA GLN A 58 25.90 -1.78 -7.53
C GLN A 58 27.00 -1.40 -6.52
N ASN A 59 27.66 -0.25 -6.72
CA ASN A 59 28.77 0.23 -5.89
C ASN A 59 28.34 1.29 -4.87
N THR A 60 27.04 1.52 -4.71
CA THR A 60 26.48 2.50 -3.79
C THR A 60 25.77 1.81 -2.64
N VAL A 61 26.12 2.19 -1.42
CA VAL A 61 25.43 1.77 -0.19
C VAL A 61 24.90 3.01 0.50
N PHE A 62 23.63 3.00 0.88
CA PHE A 62 23.04 4.03 1.72
C PHE A 62 22.07 3.39 2.71
N PHE A 63 21.84 4.09 3.82
CA PHE A 63 20.97 3.63 4.90
C PHE A 63 19.70 4.46 4.90
N VAL A 64 18.57 3.78 5.06
CA VAL A 64 17.25 4.41 5.15
C VAL A 64 16.61 3.99 6.45
N GLU A 65 16.28 4.97 7.29
CA GLU A 65 15.35 4.76 8.39
C GLU A 65 13.92 4.80 7.84
N GLY A 66 13.14 3.78 8.17
CA GLY A 66 11.73 3.70 7.81
C GLY A 66 10.94 2.94 8.85
N TYR A 67 9.62 2.94 8.70
CA TYR A 67 8.77 2.13 9.56
C TYR A 67 9.10 0.65 9.46
N ASP A 68 9.08 -0.01 10.62
CA ASP A 68 9.20 -1.46 10.71
C ASP A 68 8.00 -2.16 10.05
N LEU A 69 8.11 -3.47 9.84
CA LEU A 69 7.09 -4.23 9.12
C LEU A 69 5.74 -4.23 9.87
N SER A 70 5.74 -4.27 11.20
CA SER A 70 4.51 -4.23 12.01
C SER A 70 3.78 -2.90 11.92
N THR A 71 4.50 -1.77 11.90
CA THR A 71 3.92 -0.44 11.68
C THR A 71 3.41 -0.29 10.26
N LEU A 72 4.17 -0.74 9.25
CA LEU A 72 3.71 -0.72 7.85
C LEU A 72 2.42 -1.53 7.66
N PHE A 73 2.31 -2.68 8.33
CA PHE A 73 1.10 -3.50 8.29
C PHE A 73 -0.08 -2.79 8.94
N ALA A 74 0.09 -2.20 10.13
CA ALA A 74 -0.95 -1.39 10.76
C ALA A 74 -1.41 -0.24 9.85
N ASN A 75 -0.46 0.48 9.24
CA ASN A 75 -0.75 1.57 8.31
C ASN A 75 -1.55 1.12 7.09
N LYS A 76 -1.32 -0.11 6.58
CA LYS A 76 -2.11 -0.67 5.48
C LYS A 76 -3.55 -0.98 5.88
N ILE A 77 -3.78 -1.51 7.09
CA ILE A 77 -5.14 -1.73 7.61
C ILE A 77 -5.88 -0.39 7.71
N ILE A 78 -5.24 0.60 8.33
CA ILE A 78 -5.82 1.94 8.53
C ILE A 78 -6.09 2.61 7.17
N ALA A 79 -5.13 2.56 6.25
CA ALA A 79 -5.26 3.13 4.92
C ALA A 79 -6.44 2.52 4.16
N PHE A 80 -6.52 1.18 4.13
CA PHE A 80 -7.59 0.48 3.44
C PHE A 80 -8.97 0.83 4.02
N LEU A 81 -9.11 0.94 5.33
CA LEU A 81 -10.41 1.22 5.96
C LEU A 81 -10.81 2.71 5.92
N LYS A 82 -9.88 3.63 6.18
CA LYS A 82 -10.18 5.04 6.48
C LYS A 82 -9.96 6.02 5.31
N ARG A 83 -9.11 5.69 4.33
CA ARG A 83 -8.82 6.66 3.26
C ARG A 83 -10.03 6.88 2.35
N THR A 84 -10.18 8.12 1.91
CA THR A 84 -11.08 8.52 0.83
C THR A 84 -10.30 8.57 -0.48
N PHE A 85 -10.55 7.64 -1.40
CA PHE A 85 -9.90 7.54 -2.70
C PHE A 85 -10.92 7.08 -3.75
N PHE A 86 -11.09 7.89 -4.78
CA PHE A 86 -11.91 7.60 -5.95
C PHE A 86 -11.07 7.81 -7.20
N ARG A 87 -11.02 6.79 -8.07
CA ARG A 87 -10.31 6.80 -9.35
C ARG A 87 -11.34 6.94 -10.47
N GLY A 88 -11.45 8.17 -10.97
CA GLY A 88 -12.46 8.55 -11.95
C GLY A 88 -13.86 8.62 -11.34
N GLU A 89 -14.83 9.01 -12.14
CA GLU A 89 -16.20 9.33 -11.68
C GLU A 89 -17.06 8.08 -11.42
N LYS A 90 -16.64 6.90 -11.90
CA LYS A 90 -17.44 5.66 -11.85
C LYS A 90 -17.26 4.84 -10.58
N GLN A 91 -16.21 5.10 -9.80
CA GLN A 91 -15.93 4.36 -8.58
C GLN A 91 -16.96 4.76 -7.51
N LYS A 92 -17.78 3.80 -7.08
CA LYS A 92 -18.88 4.04 -6.12
C LYS A 92 -18.44 4.00 -4.66
N ILE A 93 -17.36 3.28 -4.38
CA ILE A 93 -16.85 3.05 -3.03
C ILE A 93 -15.41 3.51 -2.93
N SER A 94 -15.05 4.18 -1.83
CA SER A 94 -13.68 4.64 -1.64
C SER A 94 -12.73 3.47 -1.36
N PHE A 95 -11.79 3.20 -2.25
CA PHE A 95 -10.70 2.24 -2.00
C PHE A 95 -9.54 2.43 -2.99
N LYS A 96 -8.35 2.02 -2.58
CA LYS A 96 -7.17 1.91 -3.45
C LYS A 96 -6.80 0.45 -3.60
N GLY A 97 -6.85 -0.08 -4.82
CA GLY A 97 -6.63 -1.49 -5.11
C GLY A 97 -5.28 -2.01 -4.61
N ARG A 98 -4.23 -1.17 -4.68
CA ARG A 98 -2.91 -1.51 -4.12
C ARG A 98 -2.93 -1.71 -2.59
N ASP A 99 -3.72 -0.95 -1.85
CA ASP A 99 -3.79 -1.15 -0.39
C ASP A 99 -4.42 -2.51 -0.05
N LEU A 100 -5.38 -2.98 -0.85
CA LEU A 100 -5.95 -4.33 -0.72
C LEU A 100 -4.95 -5.42 -1.09
N PHE A 101 -4.23 -5.25 -2.20
CA PHE A 101 -3.19 -6.18 -2.64
C PHE A 101 -2.10 -6.34 -1.56
N ASP A 102 -1.61 -5.22 -1.04
CA ASP A 102 -0.58 -5.21 0.01
C ASP A 102 -1.10 -5.84 1.32
N LEU A 103 -2.38 -5.66 1.67
CA LEU A 103 -2.97 -6.30 2.84
C LEU A 103 -3.01 -7.83 2.71
N VAL A 104 -3.41 -8.35 1.55
CA VAL A 104 -3.38 -9.80 1.28
C VAL A 104 -1.95 -10.31 1.44
N TRP A 105 -0.99 -9.65 0.81
CA TRP A 105 0.43 -10.02 0.88
C TRP A 105 0.98 -9.99 2.32
N LEU A 106 0.65 -8.96 3.09
CA LEU A 106 1.08 -8.83 4.49
C LEU A 106 0.48 -9.92 5.39
N LEU A 107 -0.81 -10.25 5.20
CA LEU A 107 -1.45 -11.35 5.92
C LEU A 107 -0.77 -12.70 5.60
N GLU A 108 -0.52 -12.97 4.32
CA GLU A 108 0.16 -14.19 3.87
C GLU A 108 1.58 -14.30 4.42
N ARG A 109 2.32 -13.19 4.44
CA ARG A 109 3.67 -13.15 5.02
C ARG A 109 3.64 -13.34 6.52
N SER A 110 2.69 -12.74 7.22
CA SER A 110 2.52 -12.89 8.66
C SER A 110 2.20 -14.35 9.01
N ILE A 111 1.22 -14.95 8.35
CA ILE A 111 0.86 -16.37 8.56
C ILE A 111 2.02 -17.30 8.18
N GLY A 112 2.62 -17.09 7.01
CA GLY A 112 3.71 -17.93 6.50
C GLY A 112 5.01 -17.85 7.31
N SER A 113 5.16 -16.79 8.13
CA SER A 113 6.24 -16.66 9.11
C SER A 113 5.86 -17.22 10.49
N ASN A 114 4.78 -17.99 10.60
CA ASN A 114 4.21 -18.44 11.88
C ASN A 114 3.94 -17.28 12.84
N MET A 115 3.46 -16.16 12.31
CA MET A 115 3.10 -14.96 13.07
C MET A 115 4.26 -14.30 13.81
N GLN A 116 5.51 -14.49 13.33
CA GLN A 116 6.69 -13.78 13.85
C GLN A 116 6.56 -12.26 13.77
N PHE A 117 5.72 -11.75 12.86
CA PHE A 117 5.29 -10.37 12.88
C PHE A 117 3.77 -10.28 12.74
N GLN A 118 3.19 -9.24 13.35
CA GLN A 118 1.76 -8.92 13.35
C GLN A 118 1.60 -7.42 13.13
N PRO A 119 0.42 -6.90 12.72
CA PRO A 119 0.23 -5.46 12.68
C PRO A 119 0.39 -4.88 14.09
N ASN A 120 0.97 -3.68 14.18
CA ASN A 120 0.97 -2.92 15.43
C ASN A 120 -0.47 -2.58 15.82
N TRP A 121 -1.08 -3.42 16.66
CA TRP A 121 -2.50 -3.35 17.00
C TRP A 121 -2.84 -2.09 17.79
N GLU A 122 -1.96 -1.61 18.67
CA GLU A 122 -2.22 -0.37 19.42
C GLU A 122 -2.39 0.84 18.49
N ARG A 123 -1.58 0.90 17.43
CA ARG A 123 -1.74 1.91 16.38
C ARG A 123 -3.06 1.78 15.64
N VAL A 124 -3.43 0.54 15.27
CA VAL A 124 -4.72 0.26 14.61
C VAL A 124 -5.88 0.67 15.51
N TYR A 125 -5.87 0.31 16.80
CA TYR A 125 -6.95 0.64 17.73
C TYR A 125 -7.14 2.14 17.89
N LYS A 126 -6.04 2.88 18.03
CA LYS A 126 -6.10 4.34 18.14
C LYS A 126 -6.74 4.97 16.89
N ALA A 127 -6.35 4.50 15.71
CA ALA A 127 -6.91 5.00 14.44
C ALA A 127 -8.38 4.58 14.22
N MET A 128 -8.76 3.39 14.70
CA MET A 128 -10.11 2.84 14.51
C MET A 128 -11.10 3.26 15.60
N GLY A 129 -10.63 3.72 16.77
CA GLY A 129 -11.46 4.06 17.92
C GLY A 129 -12.07 2.84 18.61
N THR A 130 -11.48 1.66 18.44
CA THR A 130 -11.97 0.40 19.04
C THR A 130 -10.82 -0.59 19.20
N ARG A 131 -10.88 -1.41 20.27
CA ARG A 131 -9.91 -2.49 20.55
C ARG A 131 -10.37 -3.87 20.05
N ASP A 132 -11.52 -3.93 19.41
CA ASP A 132 -12.09 -5.18 18.89
C ASP A 132 -11.44 -5.55 17.54
N ARG A 133 -10.42 -6.43 17.60
CA ARG A 133 -9.72 -6.93 16.40
C ARG A 133 -10.65 -7.62 15.42
N LYS A 134 -11.59 -8.44 15.92
CA LYS A 134 -12.52 -9.21 15.08
C LYS A 134 -13.42 -8.26 14.31
N LYS A 135 -13.94 -7.22 14.98
CA LYS A 135 -14.73 -6.17 14.33
C LYS A 135 -13.94 -5.43 13.25
N ILE A 136 -12.67 -5.10 13.49
CA ILE A 136 -11.83 -4.40 12.51
C ILE A 136 -11.58 -5.29 11.29
N LEU A 137 -11.25 -6.57 11.50
CA LEU A 137 -11.06 -7.53 10.39
C LEU A 137 -12.37 -7.78 9.63
N GLN A 138 -13.51 -7.81 10.31
CA GLN A 138 -14.82 -7.91 9.65
C GLN A 138 -15.12 -6.67 8.78
N GLN A 139 -14.73 -5.47 9.22
CA GLN A 139 -14.86 -4.26 8.39
C GLN A 139 -14.03 -4.36 7.10
N ILE A 140 -12.86 -5.00 7.14
CA ILE A 140 -12.04 -5.24 5.95
C ILE A 140 -12.79 -6.16 4.97
N LEU A 141 -13.39 -7.24 5.47
CA LEU A 141 -14.19 -8.16 4.65
C LEU A 141 -15.39 -7.47 4.00
N THR A 142 -16.21 -6.78 4.80
CA THR A 142 -17.39 -6.06 4.31
C THR A 142 -17.02 -4.99 3.29
N LYS A 143 -15.92 -4.25 3.51
CA LYS A 143 -15.43 -3.28 2.52
C LYS A 143 -15.02 -3.98 1.21
N THR A 144 -14.34 -5.11 1.31
CA THR A 144 -13.87 -5.90 0.16
C THR A 144 -15.01 -6.47 -0.67
N GLU A 145 -16.12 -6.88 -0.04
CA GLU A 145 -17.33 -7.36 -0.73
C GLU A 145 -17.95 -6.28 -1.63
N SER A 146 -17.82 -5.01 -1.26
CA SER A 146 -18.35 -3.87 -2.02
C SER A 146 -17.45 -3.42 -3.19
N ILE A 147 -16.24 -3.98 -3.32
CA ILE A 147 -15.28 -3.63 -4.38
C ILE A 147 -15.68 -4.29 -5.70
N LYS A 148 -15.79 -3.47 -6.76
CA LYS A 148 -15.94 -3.98 -8.13
C LYS A 148 -14.60 -4.49 -8.65
N LYS A 149 -14.64 -5.67 -9.26
CA LYS A 149 -13.48 -6.33 -9.87
C LYS A 149 -12.77 -5.43 -10.89
N GLU A 150 -13.51 -4.69 -11.70
CA GLU A 150 -12.98 -3.80 -12.74
C GLU A 150 -12.23 -2.62 -12.14
N ASP A 151 -12.78 -1.99 -11.10
CA ASP A 151 -12.15 -0.87 -10.41
C ASP A 151 -10.84 -1.32 -9.74
N LEU A 152 -10.83 -2.53 -9.17
CA LEU A 152 -9.62 -3.15 -8.60
C LEU A 152 -8.55 -3.38 -9.67
N ALA A 153 -8.92 -4.04 -10.78
CA ALA A 153 -8.00 -4.33 -11.86
C ALA A 153 -7.39 -3.05 -12.45
N ASN A 154 -8.23 -2.03 -12.70
CA ASN A 154 -7.78 -0.73 -13.20
C ASN A 154 -6.75 -0.07 -12.27
N ASP A 155 -6.84 -0.28 -10.95
CA ASP A 155 -5.85 0.23 -10.00
C ASP A 155 -4.52 -0.53 -10.01
N LEU A 156 -4.55 -1.82 -10.38
CA LEU A 156 -3.39 -2.70 -10.33
C LEU A 156 -2.64 -2.84 -11.66
N ILE A 157 -3.31 -2.67 -12.81
CA ILE A 157 -2.70 -2.75 -14.17
C ILE A 157 -1.38 -1.98 -14.30
N PRO A 158 -1.23 -0.75 -13.77
CA PRO A 158 0.02 -0.01 -13.92
C PRO A 158 1.22 -0.59 -13.14
N PHE A 159 1.00 -1.58 -12.27
CA PHE A 159 1.99 -2.04 -11.29
C PHE A 159 2.31 -3.53 -11.38
N LEU A 160 1.42 -4.32 -11.99
CA LEU A 160 1.49 -5.79 -12.00
C LEU A 160 1.29 -6.31 -13.42
N GLU A 161 1.87 -7.47 -13.70
CA GLU A 161 1.68 -8.17 -14.97
C GLU A 161 0.20 -8.50 -15.21
N PRO A 162 -0.29 -8.44 -16.48
CA PRO A 162 -1.69 -8.67 -16.80
C PRO A 162 -2.26 -9.99 -16.26
N SER A 163 -1.47 -11.07 -16.28
CA SER A 163 -1.86 -12.37 -15.73
C SER A 163 -2.06 -12.34 -14.21
N THR A 164 -1.21 -11.61 -13.49
CA THR A 164 -1.30 -11.44 -12.03
C THR A 164 -2.52 -10.61 -11.68
N VAL A 165 -2.77 -9.51 -12.41
CA VAL A 165 -3.96 -8.69 -12.22
C VAL A 165 -5.22 -9.52 -12.44
N GLN A 166 -5.27 -10.30 -13.52
CA GLN A 166 -6.43 -11.11 -13.84
C GLN A 166 -6.68 -12.20 -12.77
N ALA A 167 -5.62 -12.90 -12.33
CA ALA A 167 -5.74 -13.89 -11.26
C ALA A 167 -6.23 -13.27 -9.95
N PHE A 168 -5.66 -12.11 -9.55
CA PHE A 168 -6.07 -11.43 -8.33
C PHE A 168 -7.50 -10.89 -8.43
N LYS A 169 -7.87 -10.27 -9.57
CA LYS A 169 -9.21 -9.76 -9.86
C LYS A 169 -10.28 -10.83 -9.65
N GLU A 170 -10.03 -12.06 -10.09
CA GLU A 170 -11.02 -13.12 -9.97
C GLU A 170 -11.13 -13.72 -8.56
N ASN A 171 -10.06 -13.63 -7.76
CA ASN A 171 -9.95 -14.39 -6.51
C ASN A 171 -9.83 -13.54 -5.24
N PHE A 172 -9.65 -12.22 -5.31
CA PHE A 172 -9.26 -11.40 -4.16
C PHE A 172 -10.19 -11.53 -2.94
N GLN A 173 -11.51 -11.67 -3.15
CA GLN A 173 -12.48 -11.81 -2.07
C GLN A 173 -12.28 -13.13 -1.31
N LEU A 174 -12.12 -14.23 -2.03
CA LEU A 174 -11.88 -15.56 -1.47
C LEU A 174 -10.51 -15.64 -0.78
N VAL A 175 -9.48 -15.09 -1.43
CA VAL A 175 -8.13 -15.07 -0.86
C VAL A 175 -8.12 -14.27 0.43
N LEU A 176 -8.64 -13.04 0.43
CA LEU A 176 -8.64 -12.20 1.62
C LEU A 176 -9.46 -12.83 2.77
N SER A 177 -10.64 -13.39 2.48
CA SER A 177 -11.45 -14.04 3.52
C SER A 177 -10.75 -15.26 4.11
N THR A 178 -10.09 -16.07 3.28
CA THR A 178 -9.29 -17.20 3.73
C THR A 178 -8.13 -16.75 4.61
N GLN A 179 -7.38 -15.71 4.20
CA GLN A 179 -6.26 -15.21 4.97
C GLN A 179 -6.71 -14.59 6.30
N ILE A 180 -7.80 -13.81 6.32
CA ILE A 180 -8.35 -13.27 7.57
C ILE A 180 -8.81 -14.39 8.50
N ASN A 181 -9.52 -15.40 7.99
CA ASN A 181 -9.96 -16.53 8.80
C ASN A 181 -8.79 -17.32 9.39
N ASN A 182 -7.72 -17.52 8.62
CA ASN A 182 -6.52 -18.17 9.11
C ASN A 182 -5.82 -17.29 10.16
N PHE A 183 -5.68 -16.00 9.90
CA PHE A 183 -5.10 -15.05 10.83
C PHE A 183 -5.86 -15.00 12.17
N LEU A 184 -7.20 -15.07 12.13
CA LEU A 184 -8.04 -15.12 13.33
C LEU A 184 -7.77 -16.35 14.22
N LYS A 185 -7.36 -17.49 13.65
CA LYS A 185 -7.01 -18.70 14.42
C LYS A 185 -5.75 -18.54 15.25
N TRP A 186 -4.89 -17.58 14.88
CA TRP A 186 -3.65 -17.27 15.59
C TRP A 186 -3.83 -16.20 16.67
N LEU A 187 -5.00 -15.57 16.75
CA LEU A 187 -5.27 -14.58 17.79
C LEU A 187 -5.63 -15.29 19.09
N PRO A 188 -5.05 -14.87 20.23
CA PRO A 188 -5.43 -15.37 21.55
C PRO A 188 -6.86 -14.97 21.94
#